data_AF-A0A3B9HU56-F1
#
_entry.id   AF-A0A3B9HU56-F1
#
_cell.length_a   1.000
_cell.length_b   1.000
_cell.length_c   1.000
_cell.angle_alpha   90.00
_cell.angle_beta   90.00
_cell.angle_gamma   90.00
#
_symmetry.space_group_name_H-M   'P 1'
#
loop_
_entity.id
_entity.type
_entity.pdbx_description
1 polymer ?
#
loop_
_entity_poly.entity_id
_entity_poly.type
_entity_poly.pdbx_seq_one_letter_code
_entity_poly.pdbx_strand_id
1 'polypeptide(L)'
;MTRRGFTLVEMIVAALISVLMLTAVYNLMSNWMRSSVKGTSHLSNIQVAVLISSQIEHDLQRATSININADGFHIKTLEDVGKNKKELDVTYEKTPDNQGLRRIVNDSGAIVLERLLGDGFRVNEVNGEPILQKISFPGEKFAAKILFEVASPKNEEPHVMQKMIFCSNCRENLLIKDWKD
;
A
#
# COMPACT_ATOMS: atom_id res chain seq x y z
N MET A 1 33.15 -18.38 62.52
CA MET A 1 32.48 -17.72 61.37
C MET A 1 33.32 -16.52 60.95
N THR A 2 34.19 -16.69 59.96
CA THR A 2 35.03 -15.61 59.44
C THR A 2 34.23 -14.76 58.47
N ARG A 3 33.85 -13.55 58.89
CA ARG A 3 33.27 -12.53 57.99
C ARG A 3 34.39 -12.05 57.06
N ARG A 4 34.40 -12.52 55.81
CA ARG A 4 35.22 -11.94 54.74
C ARG A 4 34.54 -10.63 54.31
N GLY A 5 35.14 -9.50 54.65
CA GLY A 5 34.74 -8.20 54.09
C GLY A 5 35.20 -8.12 52.64
N PHE A 6 34.33 -7.66 51.75
CA PHE A 6 34.70 -7.38 50.37
C PHE A 6 35.75 -6.26 50.33
N THR A 7 36.84 -6.48 49.60
CA THR A 7 37.86 -5.45 49.42
C THR A 7 37.35 -4.35 48.49
N LEU A 8 37.79 -3.11 48.69
CA LEU A 8 37.34 -1.95 47.91
C LEU A 8 37.57 -2.12 46.39
N VAL A 9 38.63 -2.85 46.03
CA VAL A 9 38.95 -3.22 44.64
C VAL A 9 37.90 -4.16 44.06
N GLU A 10 37.45 -5.17 44.81
CA GLU A 10 36.40 -6.10 44.35
C GLU A 10 35.07 -5.38 44.12
N MET A 11 34.72 -4.39 44.95
CA MET A 11 33.51 -3.58 44.74
C MET A 11 33.60 -2.72 43.48
N ILE A 12 34.75 -2.13 43.18
CA ILE A 12 34.96 -1.34 41.96
C ILE A 12 34.87 -2.23 40.73
N VAL A 13 35.53 -3.40 40.75
CA VAL A 13 35.49 -4.36 39.64
C VAL A 13 34.06 -4.88 39.42
N ALA A 14 33.35 -5.22 40.50
CA ALA A 14 31.95 -5.63 40.42
C ALA A 14 31.06 -4.53 39.82
N ALA A 15 31.21 -3.28 40.26
CA ALA A 15 30.46 -2.15 39.72
C ALA A 15 30.75 -1.93 38.22
N LEU A 16 32.00 -2.07 37.80
CA LEU A 16 32.43 -1.89 36.41
C LEU A 16 31.85 -2.99 35.51
N ILE A 17 31.87 -4.24 35.97
CA ILE A 17 31.22 -5.37 35.29
C ILE A 17 29.70 -5.14 35.21
N SER A 18 29.07 -4.69 36.30
CA SER A 18 27.64 -4.40 36.31
C SER A 18 27.27 -3.31 35.30
N VAL A 19 28.03 -2.23 35.20
CA VAL A 19 27.79 -1.16 34.22
C VAL A 19 27.95 -1.67 32.78
N LEU A 20 28.97 -2.47 32.50
CA LEU A 20 29.17 -3.07 31.18
C LEU A 20 28.03 -4.00 30.79
N MET A 21 27.57 -4.85 31.73
CA MET A 21 26.43 -5.75 31.52
C MET A 21 25.14 -4.95 31.27
N LEU A 22 24.87 -3.91 32.05
CA LEU A 22 23.66 -3.10 31.92
C LEU A 22 23.65 -2.35 30.59
N THR A 23 24.80 -1.85 30.16
CA THR A 23 24.98 -1.21 28.85
C THR A 23 24.76 -2.21 27.70
N ALA A 24 25.30 -3.43 27.81
CA ALA A 24 25.10 -4.47 26.82
C ALA A 24 23.62 -4.86 26.69
N VAL A 25 22.92 -5.05 27.81
CA VAL A 25 21.48 -5.37 27.82
C VAL A 25 20.67 -4.22 27.23
N TYR A 26 20.97 -2.97 27.58
CA TYR A 26 20.29 -1.81 27.02
C TYR A 26 20.47 -1.73 25.51
N ASN A 27 21.70 -1.94 25.01
CA ASN A 27 21.99 -1.94 23.59
C ASN A 27 21.26 -3.07 22.86
N LEU A 28 21.25 -4.29 23.41
CA LEU A 28 20.50 -5.42 22.85
C LEU A 28 19.00 -5.14 22.82
N MET A 29 18.42 -4.65 23.92
CA MET A 29 16.99 -4.37 24.00
C MET A 29 16.57 -3.22 23.07
N SER A 30 17.39 -2.17 22.97
CA SER A 30 17.15 -1.05 22.04
C SER A 30 17.21 -1.50 20.57
N ASN A 31 18.18 -2.35 20.21
CA ASN A 31 18.30 -2.89 18.86
C ASN A 31 17.15 -3.84 18.53
N TRP A 32 16.74 -4.66 19.49
CA TRP A 32 15.61 -5.56 19.34
C TRP A 32 14.30 -4.78 19.15
N MET A 33 14.05 -3.76 19.98
CA MET A 33 12.87 -2.91 19.86
C MET A 33 12.84 -2.16 18.52
N ARG A 34 13.98 -1.62 18.06
CA ARG A 34 14.09 -0.98 16.73
C ARG A 34 13.82 -1.98 15.61
N SER A 35 14.33 -3.21 15.71
CA SER A 35 14.10 -4.27 14.72
C SER A 35 12.62 -4.67 14.67
N SER A 36 11.97 -4.83 15.82
CA SER A 36 10.55 -5.14 15.90
C SER A 36 9.68 -4.03 15.30
N VAL A 37 9.97 -2.76 15.60
CA VAL A 37 9.23 -1.62 15.03
C VAL A 37 9.35 -1.61 13.50
N LYS A 38 10.56 -1.79 12.96
CA LYS A 38 10.78 -1.89 11.50
C LYS A 38 10.00 -3.04 10.87
N GLY A 39 10.02 -4.21 11.49
CA GLY A 39 9.24 -5.37 11.01
C GLY A 39 7.74 -5.08 10.97
N THR A 40 7.21 -4.42 12.01
CA THR A 40 5.78 -4.10 12.08
C THR A 40 5.35 -3.07 11.04
N SER A 41 6.12 -2.01 10.79
CA SER A 41 5.70 -0.99 9.83
C SER A 41 5.94 -1.42 8.38
N HIS A 42 6.94 -2.25 8.09
CA HIS A 42 7.04 -2.90 6.78
C HIS A 42 5.80 -3.76 6.47
N LEU A 43 5.34 -4.56 7.45
CA LEU A 43 4.12 -5.35 7.30
C LEU A 43 2.89 -4.46 7.09
N SER A 44 2.79 -3.34 7.81
CA SER A 44 1.72 -2.37 7.59
C SER A 44 1.74 -1.76 6.19
N ASN A 45 2.92 -1.42 5.65
CA ASN A 45 3.06 -0.92 4.27
C ASN A 45 2.51 -1.95 3.27
N ILE A 46 2.86 -3.24 3.44
CA ILE A 46 2.35 -4.33 2.60
C ILE A 46 0.82 -4.43 2.70
N GLN A 47 0.27 -4.45 3.92
CA GLN A 47 -1.18 -4.57 4.13
C GLN A 47 -1.94 -3.44 3.44
N VAL A 48 -1.48 -2.20 3.62
CA VAL A 48 -2.11 -1.03 3.00
C VAL A 48 -2.00 -1.10 1.47
N ALA A 49 -0.83 -1.49 0.94
CA ALA A 49 -0.67 -1.65 -0.49
C ALA A 49 -1.59 -2.73 -1.07
N VAL A 50 -1.74 -3.87 -0.39
CA VAL A 50 -2.67 -4.93 -0.79
C VAL A 50 -4.11 -4.41 -0.77
N LEU A 51 -4.54 -3.69 0.27
CA LEU A 51 -5.89 -3.13 0.36
C LEU A 51 -6.19 -2.13 -0.77
N ILE A 52 -5.27 -1.20 -1.03
CA ILE A 52 -5.41 -0.23 -2.13
C ILE A 52 -5.50 -0.98 -3.47
N SER A 53 -4.56 -1.90 -3.73
CA SER A 53 -4.52 -2.64 -4.99
C SER A 53 -5.76 -3.51 -5.20
N SER A 54 -6.28 -4.15 -4.16
CA SER A 54 -7.47 -4.99 -4.22
C SER A 54 -8.72 -4.17 -4.50
N GLN A 55 -8.82 -2.96 -3.94
CA GLN A 55 -9.92 -2.04 -4.23
C GLN A 55 -9.89 -1.57 -5.69
N ILE A 56 -8.70 -1.19 -6.19
CA ILE A 56 -8.53 -0.79 -7.60
C ILE A 56 -8.83 -1.97 -8.53
N GLU A 57 -8.34 -3.16 -8.21
CA GLU A 57 -8.60 -4.38 -8.98
C GLU A 57 -10.08 -4.69 -9.08
N HIS A 58 -10.80 -4.63 -7.97
CA HIS A 58 -12.22 -4.91 -7.93
C HIS A 58 -13.00 -3.95 -8.85
N ASP A 59 -12.62 -2.67 -8.87
CA ASP A 59 -13.22 -1.68 -9.77
C ASP A 59 -12.83 -1.93 -11.24
N LEU A 60 -11.57 -2.31 -11.50
CA LEU A 60 -11.07 -2.64 -12.85
C LEU A 60 -11.73 -3.89 -13.43
N GLN A 61 -12.04 -4.90 -12.61
CA GLN A 61 -12.75 -6.09 -13.06
C GLN A 61 -14.16 -5.76 -13.55
N ARG A 62 -14.78 -4.68 -13.04
CA ARG A 62 -16.11 -4.19 -13.46
C ARG A 62 -16.02 -3.04 -14.47
N ALA A 63 -14.81 -2.67 -14.89
CA ALA A 63 -14.60 -1.51 -15.72
C ALA A 63 -15.10 -1.73 -17.15
N THR A 64 -15.90 -0.80 -17.65
CA THR A 64 -16.29 -0.68 -19.05
C THR A 64 -15.42 0.32 -19.80
N SER A 65 -14.86 1.30 -19.09
CA SER A 65 -13.93 2.30 -19.61
C SER A 65 -12.96 2.76 -18.52
N ILE A 66 -11.73 3.08 -18.93
CA ILE A 66 -10.66 3.55 -18.05
C ILE A 66 -10.02 4.77 -18.70
N ASN A 67 -9.94 5.87 -17.96
CA ASN A 67 -9.25 7.09 -18.35
C ASN A 67 -8.21 7.45 -17.29
N ILE A 68 -6.97 7.73 -17.70
CA ILE A 68 -5.84 7.98 -16.81
C ILE A 68 -5.36 9.41 -17.06
N ASN A 69 -5.28 10.18 -15.98
CA ASN A 69 -4.83 11.57 -15.97
C ASN A 69 -3.58 11.70 -15.07
N ALA A 70 -2.92 12.86 -15.07
CA ALA A 70 -1.75 13.10 -14.21
C ALA A 70 -2.10 13.12 -12.71
N ASP A 71 -3.29 13.60 -12.38
CA ASP A 71 -3.76 13.77 -10.99
C ASP A 71 -4.48 12.54 -10.43
N GLY A 72 -4.69 11.51 -11.27
CA GLY A 72 -5.53 10.40 -10.90
C GLY A 72 -6.03 9.57 -12.07
N PHE A 73 -7.06 8.75 -11.83
CA PHE A 73 -7.68 7.95 -12.87
C PHE A 73 -9.18 7.79 -12.63
N HIS A 74 -9.92 7.69 -13.73
CA HIS A 74 -11.36 7.55 -13.75
C HIS A 74 -11.72 6.20 -14.38
N ILE A 75 -12.58 5.46 -13.71
CA ILE A 75 -13.06 4.14 -14.12
C ILE A 75 -14.58 4.20 -14.20
N LYS A 76 -15.12 3.91 -15.38
CA LYS A 76 -16.55 3.66 -15.52
C LYS A 76 -16.80 2.19 -15.23
N THR A 77 -17.66 1.92 -14.26
CA THR A 77 -18.02 0.56 -13.86
C THR A 77 -19.48 0.28 -14.14
N LEU A 78 -19.81 -0.98 -14.37
CA LEU A 78 -21.19 -1.44 -14.52
C LEU A 78 -21.53 -2.40 -13.38
N GLU A 79 -22.44 -1.99 -12.51
CA GLU A 79 -22.90 -2.77 -11.37
C GLU A 79 -24.30 -3.36 -11.64
N ASP A 80 -24.46 -4.65 -11.32
CA ASP A 80 -25.76 -5.31 -11.31
C ASP A 80 -26.45 -5.03 -9.97
N VAL A 81 -27.38 -4.07 -9.95
CA VAL A 81 -28.22 -3.79 -8.79
C VAL A 81 -29.55 -4.51 -8.98
N GLY A 82 -29.57 -5.80 -8.62
CA GLY A 82 -30.73 -6.67 -8.81
C GLY A 82 -30.97 -7.00 -10.30
N LYS A 83 -32.09 -6.53 -10.86
CA LYS A 83 -32.41 -6.71 -12.30
C LYS A 83 -31.96 -5.54 -13.19
N ASN A 84 -31.44 -4.46 -12.61
CA ASN A 84 -31.04 -3.27 -13.34
C ASN A 84 -29.52 -3.14 -13.36
N LYS A 85 -28.98 -2.91 -14.55
CA LYS A 85 -27.58 -2.54 -14.75
C LYS A 85 -27.44 -1.05 -14.52
N LYS A 86 -26.51 -0.67 -13.66
CA LYS A 86 -26.25 0.72 -13.29
C LYS A 86 -24.80 1.06 -13.59
N GLU A 87 -24.59 2.18 -14.27
CA GLU A 87 -23.24 2.71 -14.48
C GLU A 87 -22.86 3.60 -13.30
N LEU A 88 -21.65 3.39 -12.78
CA LEU A 88 -21.05 4.23 -11.74
C LEU A 88 -19.72 4.76 -12.22
N ASP A 89 -19.46 6.03 -11.96
CA ASP A 89 -18.20 6.69 -12.24
C ASP A 89 -17.33 6.66 -10.98
N VAL A 90 -16.23 5.90 -11.01
CA VAL A 90 -15.26 5.82 -9.92
C VAL A 90 -14.05 6.66 -10.25
N THR A 91 -13.74 7.63 -9.39
CA THR A 91 -12.61 8.53 -9.54
C THR A 91 -11.61 8.29 -8.42
N TYR A 92 -10.34 8.18 -8.78
CA TYR A 92 -9.22 8.08 -7.87
C TYR A 92 -8.35 9.32 -8.01
N GLU A 93 -8.17 10.06 -6.92
CA GLU A 93 -7.41 11.30 -6.87
C GLU A 93 -6.30 11.20 -5.83
N LYS A 94 -5.13 11.77 -6.16
CA LYS A 94 -4.07 11.97 -5.18
C LYS A 94 -4.50 13.04 -4.18
N THR A 95 -4.19 12.85 -2.91
CA THR A 95 -4.32 13.92 -1.92
C THR A 95 -3.16 14.91 -2.05
N PRO A 96 -3.33 16.19 -1.68
CA PRO A 96 -2.27 17.21 -1.83
C PRO A 96 -0.95 16.86 -1.13
N ASP A 97 -1.01 16.07 -0.06
CA ASP A 97 0.14 15.66 0.75
C ASP A 97 0.62 14.24 0.44
N ASN A 98 0.09 13.60 -0.63
CA ASN A 98 0.25 12.19 -0.96
C ASN A 98 -0.09 11.24 0.20
N GLN A 99 -0.90 11.69 1.16
CA GLN A 99 -1.39 10.85 2.26
C GLN A 99 -2.63 10.11 1.79
N GLY A 100 -2.41 8.87 1.35
CA GLY A 100 -3.46 8.02 0.80
C GLY A 100 -3.89 8.38 -0.61
N LEU A 101 -4.92 7.66 -1.06
CA LEU A 101 -5.55 7.79 -2.37
C LEU A 101 -7.05 7.98 -2.16
N ARG A 102 -7.60 9.10 -2.63
CA ARG A 102 -9.03 9.40 -2.47
C ARG A 102 -9.81 8.69 -3.54
N ARG A 103 -10.79 7.88 -3.14
CA ARG A 103 -11.72 7.19 -4.03
C ARG A 103 -13.12 7.81 -3.89
N ILE A 104 -13.66 8.29 -5.00
CA ILE A 104 -14.98 8.90 -5.10
C ILE A 104 -15.82 8.06 -6.05
N VAL A 105 -17.00 7.62 -5.62
CA VAL A 105 -17.98 6.94 -6.46
C VAL A 105 -19.15 7.88 -6.70
N ASN A 106 -19.37 8.17 -7.97
CA ASN A 106 -20.47 8.97 -8.44
C ASN A 106 -21.51 8.09 -9.15
N ASP A 107 -22.77 8.41 -8.89
CA ASP A 107 -23.91 7.91 -9.63
C ASP A 107 -24.61 9.09 -10.27
N SER A 108 -24.53 9.18 -11.61
CA SER A 108 -25.28 10.18 -12.37
C SER A 108 -25.09 11.63 -11.87
N GLY A 109 -23.88 11.95 -11.38
CA GLY A 109 -23.52 13.27 -10.85
C GLY A 109 -23.67 13.46 -9.33
N ALA A 110 -24.20 12.47 -8.60
CA ALA A 110 -24.27 12.49 -7.13
C ALA A 110 -23.16 11.61 -6.53
N ILE A 111 -22.41 12.15 -5.57
CA ILE A 111 -21.42 11.37 -4.80
C ILE A 111 -22.17 10.41 -3.89
N VAL A 112 -22.01 9.11 -4.14
CA VAL A 112 -22.63 8.04 -3.35
C VAL A 112 -21.69 7.51 -2.27
N LEU A 113 -20.39 7.50 -2.56
CA LEU A 113 -19.38 7.04 -1.64
C LEU A 113 -18.10 7.83 -1.83
N GLU A 114 -17.53 8.29 -0.72
CA GLU A 114 -16.19 8.85 -0.68
C GLU A 114 -15.37 8.10 0.38
N ARG A 115 -14.16 7.69 0.02
CA ARG A 115 -13.25 6.98 0.94
C ARG A 115 -11.81 7.37 0.68
N LEU A 116 -11.08 7.67 1.76
CA LEU A 116 -9.63 7.79 1.73
C LEU A 116 -8.99 6.41 1.94
N LEU A 117 -8.23 5.92 0.96
CA LEU A 117 -7.53 4.65 1.03
C LEU A 117 -6.09 4.88 1.48
N GLY A 118 -5.60 4.08 2.44
CA GLY A 118 -4.25 4.26 2.98
C GLY A 118 -4.09 5.51 3.82
N ASP A 119 -5.12 5.89 4.58
CA ASP A 119 -5.07 7.01 5.52
C ASP A 119 -3.86 6.91 6.46
N GLY A 120 -3.14 8.01 6.62
CA GLY A 120 -1.89 8.08 7.37
C GLY A 120 -0.67 7.45 6.70
N PHE A 121 -0.78 6.89 5.50
CA PHE A 121 0.34 6.36 4.71
C PHE A 121 0.61 7.24 3.49
N ARG A 122 1.88 7.36 3.12
CA ARG A 122 2.26 8.01 1.87
C ARG A 122 2.06 7.04 0.72
N VAL A 123 1.33 7.46 -0.31
CA VAL A 123 1.09 6.69 -1.54
C VAL A 123 1.66 7.50 -2.69
N ASN A 124 2.78 7.06 -3.27
CA ASN A 124 3.43 7.77 -4.36
C ASN A 124 3.52 6.93 -5.63
N GLU A 125 3.81 7.65 -6.71
CA GLU A 125 4.21 7.08 -7.99
C GLU A 125 5.62 6.53 -7.93
N VAL A 126 5.86 5.46 -8.68
CA VAL A 126 7.18 4.86 -8.80
C VAL A 126 7.83 5.44 -10.05
N ASN A 127 8.97 6.12 -9.90
CA ASN A 127 9.72 6.74 -11.00
C ASN A 127 8.91 7.74 -11.85
N GLY A 128 7.89 8.39 -11.25
CA GLY A 128 6.99 9.31 -11.97
C GLY A 128 6.03 8.61 -12.94
N GLU A 129 5.92 7.28 -12.87
CA GLU A 129 4.88 6.56 -13.61
C GLU A 129 3.52 6.66 -12.89
N PRO A 130 2.42 6.88 -13.63
CA PRO A 130 1.07 6.90 -13.04
C PRO A 130 0.74 5.62 -12.27
N ILE A 131 -0.04 5.77 -11.20
CA ILE A 131 -0.50 4.66 -10.34
C ILE A 131 -1.21 3.58 -11.16
N LEU A 132 -1.97 3.99 -12.17
CA LEU A 132 -2.63 3.11 -13.12
C LEU A 132 -2.13 3.41 -14.52
N GLN A 133 -1.74 2.36 -15.25
CA GLN A 133 -1.24 2.46 -16.63
C GLN A 133 -2.00 1.48 -17.52
N LYS A 134 -2.27 1.89 -18.76
CA LYS A 134 -2.74 0.97 -19.82
C LYS A 134 -1.54 0.40 -20.56
N ILE A 135 -1.36 -0.91 -20.49
CA ILE A 135 -0.34 -1.65 -21.22
C ILE A 135 -1.01 -2.31 -22.41
N SER A 136 -0.73 -1.79 -23.60
CA SER A 136 -1.22 -2.34 -24.86
C SER A 136 -0.35 -3.51 -25.32
N PHE A 137 -0.99 -4.55 -25.85
CA PHE A 137 -0.36 -5.73 -26.40
C PHE A 137 -0.70 -5.86 -27.90
N PRO A 138 0.01 -6.71 -28.65
CA PRO A 138 -0.32 -7.00 -30.04
C PRO A 138 -1.78 -7.46 -30.20
N GLY A 139 -2.47 -6.96 -31.23
CA GLY A 139 -3.87 -7.30 -31.52
C GLY A 139 -4.89 -6.52 -30.71
N GLU A 140 -4.64 -5.23 -30.44
CA GLU A 140 -5.56 -4.29 -29.73
C GLU A 140 -5.92 -4.66 -28.28
N LYS A 141 -5.25 -5.66 -27.72
CA LYS A 141 -5.36 -6.07 -26.33
C LYS A 141 -4.80 -5.00 -25.40
N PHE A 142 -5.41 -4.83 -24.22
CA PHE A 142 -4.75 -4.09 -23.14
C PHE A 142 -4.94 -4.73 -21.76
N ALA A 143 -3.94 -4.59 -20.91
CA ALA A 143 -4.05 -4.82 -19.47
C ALA A 143 -3.84 -3.52 -18.71
N ALA A 144 -4.48 -3.42 -17.55
CA ALA A 144 -4.21 -2.35 -16.60
C ALA A 144 -3.05 -2.79 -15.69
N LYS A 145 -1.98 -1.99 -15.64
CA LYS A 145 -0.88 -2.14 -14.67
C LYS A 145 -1.13 -1.17 -13.52
N ILE A 146 -1.24 -1.70 -12.32
CA ILE A 146 -1.21 -0.95 -11.07
C ILE A 146 0.24 -0.91 -10.60
N LEU A 147 0.78 0.28 -10.34
CA LEU A 147 2.14 0.47 -9.82
C LEU A 147 2.18 1.67 -8.86
N PHE A 148 2.47 1.43 -7.59
CA PHE A 148 2.64 2.50 -6.61
C PHE A 148 3.53 2.06 -5.46
N GLU A 149 4.06 3.03 -4.72
CA GLU A 149 4.77 2.79 -3.46
C GLU A 149 3.95 3.24 -2.26
N VAL A 150 4.05 2.49 -1.16
CA VAL A 150 3.44 2.82 0.13
C VAL A 150 4.53 2.94 1.18
N ALA A 151 4.53 4.06 1.90
CA ALA A 151 5.45 4.30 3.00
C ALA A 151 4.73 4.81 4.24
N SER A 152 4.98 4.15 5.37
CA SER A 152 4.58 4.67 6.68
C SER A 152 5.24 6.03 6.95
N PRO A 153 4.63 6.87 7.81
CA PRO A 153 5.14 8.20 8.11
C PRO A 153 6.45 8.17 8.90
N LYS A 154 6.86 7.00 9.42
CA LYS A 154 8.08 6.82 10.22
C LYS A 154 9.37 6.66 9.39
N ASN A 155 9.36 7.00 8.09
CA ASN A 155 10.52 6.91 7.18
C ASN A 155 11.14 5.51 7.14
N GLU A 156 10.29 4.48 7.13
CA GLU A 156 10.72 3.11 6.88
C GLU A 156 10.75 2.80 5.38
N GLU A 157 11.41 1.70 5.02
CA GLU A 157 11.56 1.28 3.62
C GLU A 157 10.18 1.20 2.93
N PRO A 158 9.98 1.93 1.83
CA PRO A 158 8.74 1.91 1.10
C PRO A 158 8.50 0.52 0.51
N HIS A 159 7.24 0.11 0.46
CA HIS A 159 6.83 -1.10 -0.23
C HIS A 159 6.28 -0.75 -1.60
N VAL A 160 6.90 -1.29 -2.66
CA VAL A 160 6.43 -1.14 -4.04
C VAL A 160 5.48 -2.26 -4.38
N MET A 161 4.28 -1.91 -4.82
CA MET A 161 3.26 -2.83 -5.30
C MET A 161 3.13 -2.72 -6.81
N GLN A 162 3.24 -3.86 -7.50
CA GLN A 162 3.01 -3.97 -8.93
C GLN A 162 2.04 -5.12 -9.23
N LYS A 163 0.98 -4.84 -9.99
CA LYS A 163 0.00 -5.86 -10.40
C LYS A 163 -0.51 -5.58 -11.80
N MET A 164 -0.65 -6.62 -12.63
CA MET A 164 -1.29 -6.52 -13.95
C MET A 164 -2.67 -7.18 -13.90
N ILE A 165 -3.65 -6.52 -14.51
CA ILE A 165 -5.05 -6.92 -14.45
C ILE A 165 -5.64 -6.84 -15.85
N PHE A 166 -6.22 -7.96 -16.28
CA PHE A 166 -6.94 -8.01 -17.55
C PHE A 166 -8.35 -7.46 -17.36
N CYS A 167 -8.67 -6.37 -18.07
CA CYS A 167 -9.96 -5.70 -17.97
C CYS A 167 -10.95 -6.32 -18.96
N SER A 168 -11.51 -7.47 -18.62
CA SER A 168 -12.33 -8.29 -19.52
C SER A 168 -13.64 -7.61 -19.98
N ASN A 169 -14.14 -6.66 -19.20
CA ASN A 169 -15.39 -5.95 -19.47
C ASN A 169 -15.19 -4.65 -20.28
N CYS A 170 -13.96 -4.24 -20.54
CA CYS A 170 -13.68 -3.08 -21.39
C CYS A 170 -13.89 -3.42 -22.87
N ARG A 171 -14.45 -2.47 -23.63
CA ARG A 171 -14.87 -2.68 -25.02
C ARG A 171 -13.76 -3.24 -25.91
N GLU A 172 -12.54 -2.74 -25.72
CA GLU A 172 -11.35 -3.14 -26.47
C GLU A 172 -10.99 -4.61 -26.24
N ASN A 173 -11.29 -5.15 -25.05
CA ASN A 173 -11.01 -6.54 -24.69
C ASN A 173 -12.21 -7.49 -24.92
N LEU A 174 -13.44 -6.97 -25.06
CA LEU A 174 -14.66 -7.78 -25.25
C LEU A 174 -14.67 -8.58 -26.57
N LEU A 175 -13.96 -8.09 -27.59
CA LEU A 175 -13.93 -8.73 -28.91
C LEU A 175 -12.96 -9.92 -28.99
N ILE A 176 -12.29 -10.24 -27.88
CA ILE A 176 -11.17 -11.18 -27.82
C ILE A 176 -11.67 -12.49 -27.20
N LYS A 177 -11.87 -13.51 -28.03
CA LYS A 177 -12.46 -14.79 -27.63
C LYS A 177 -11.53 -15.73 -26.85
N ASP A 178 -10.20 -15.55 -26.96
CA ASP A 178 -9.21 -16.59 -26.60
C ASP A 178 -8.46 -16.37 -25.28
N TRP A 179 -8.94 -15.52 -24.36
CA TRP A 179 -8.25 -15.25 -23.07
C TRP A 179 -8.99 -15.81 -21.84
N LYS A 180 -10.12 -16.50 -22.04
CA LYS A 180 -10.91 -17.09 -20.94
C LYS A 180 -10.47 -18.51 -20.55
N ASP A 181 -9.48 -19.07 -21.23
CA ASP A 181 -8.93 -20.41 -21.00
C ASP A 181 -7.53 -20.36 -20.40
#